data_AF-A0A562ZLV1-F1
#
_entry.id   AF-A0A562ZLV1-F1
#
_cell.length_a   1.000
_cell.length_b   1.000
_cell.length_c   1.000
_cell.angle_alpha   90.00
_cell.angle_beta   90.00
_cell.angle_gamma   90.00
#
_symmetry.space_group_name_H-M   'P 1'
#
loop_
_entity.id
_entity.type
_entity.pdbx_description
1 polymer ?
#
loop_
_entity_poly.entity_id
_entity_poly.type
_entity_poly.pdbx_seq_one_letter_code
_entity_poly.pdbx_strand_id
1 'polypeptide(L)'
;MQRRPRLVQAFAQLNAAVMDPAGEVDLGFRRLIGHVASKAAGCLYCQAHTLLGAANFGVSEEKLAAVWNYATSPLYDQRERVALDFALAAAAQPNAVTDELFDRLRAHWSEGQIVEILGVVAMFGFLNRWNDSMATPLEAVPTAVAQRALGTQGWDVGKHRR
;
A
#
# COMPACT_ATOMS: atom_id res chain seq x y z
N MET A 1 -3.02 -15.33 -11.92
CA MET A 1 -1.69 -15.26 -12.57
C MET A 1 -1.14 -16.64 -12.95
N GLN A 2 -1.26 -17.66 -12.09
CA GLN A 2 -0.69 -19.01 -12.27
C GLN A 2 -0.93 -19.71 -13.63
N ARG A 3 -2.03 -19.38 -14.33
CA ARG A 3 -2.30 -19.89 -15.70
C ARG A 3 -1.23 -19.47 -16.73
N ARG A 4 -0.37 -18.50 -16.41
CA ARG A 4 0.77 -18.04 -17.22
C ARG A 4 2.06 -18.10 -16.37
N PRO A 5 2.79 -19.24 -16.38
CA PRO A 5 3.92 -19.47 -15.48
C PRO A 5 5.02 -18.41 -15.54
N ARG A 6 5.41 -17.96 -16.74
CA ARG A 6 6.44 -16.91 -16.90
C ARG A 6 6.02 -15.59 -16.27
N LEU A 7 4.72 -15.25 -16.33
CA LEU A 7 4.20 -14.01 -15.75
C LEU A 7 4.24 -14.06 -14.21
N VAL A 8 3.80 -15.16 -13.60
CA VAL A 8 3.83 -15.30 -12.14
C VAL A 8 5.25 -15.39 -11.59
N GLN A 9 6.17 -16.02 -12.32
CA GLN A 9 7.58 -16.07 -11.91
C GLN A 9 8.22 -14.67 -11.93
N ALA A 10 8.00 -13.88 -12.98
CA ALA A 10 8.52 -12.52 -13.06
C ALA A 10 7.93 -11.62 -11.98
N PHE A 11 6.62 -11.71 -11.73
CA PHE A 11 5.99 -10.95 -10.67
C PHE A 11 6.49 -11.36 -9.28
N ALA A 12 6.73 -12.65 -9.04
CA ALA A 12 7.29 -13.13 -7.78
C ALA A 12 8.69 -12.56 -7.52
N GLN A 13 9.53 -12.45 -8.55
CA GLN A 13 10.85 -11.80 -8.45
C GLN A 13 10.72 -10.31 -8.12
N LEU A 14 9.82 -9.59 -8.79
CA LEU A 14 9.54 -8.19 -8.47
C LEU A 14 9.07 -8.02 -7.02
N ASN A 15 8.11 -8.84 -6.58
CA ASN A 15 7.59 -8.79 -5.22
C ASN A 15 8.68 -9.09 -4.18
N ALA A 16 9.56 -10.05 -4.45
CA ALA A 16 10.69 -10.35 -3.57
C ALA A 16 11.67 -9.17 -3.45
N ALA A 17 11.97 -8.49 -4.55
CA ALA A 17 12.84 -7.31 -4.54
C ALA A 17 12.20 -6.12 -3.82
N VAL A 18 10.91 -5.85 -4.07
CA VAL A 18 10.18 -4.72 -3.44
C VAL A 18 9.94 -4.95 -1.95
N MET A 19 9.71 -6.20 -1.53
CA MET A 19 9.48 -6.58 -0.13
C MET A 19 10.73 -7.18 0.52
N ASP A 20 11.93 -6.86 0.02
CA ASP A 20 13.19 -7.38 0.55
C ASP A 20 13.37 -6.99 2.03
N PRO A 21 13.49 -7.96 2.96
CA PRO A 21 13.75 -7.70 4.37
C PRO A 21 15.08 -6.99 4.67
N ALA A 22 16.02 -7.02 3.74
CA ALA A 22 17.31 -6.35 3.86
C ALA A 22 17.29 -4.87 3.41
N GLY A 23 16.16 -4.38 2.86
CA GLY A 23 16.07 -2.99 2.42
C GLY A 23 15.88 -1.99 3.57
N GLU A 24 15.96 -0.70 3.24
CA GLU A 24 16.11 0.39 4.21
C GLU A 24 14.78 0.92 4.77
N VAL A 25 13.66 0.71 4.07
CA VAL A 25 12.32 1.11 4.52
C VAL A 25 11.67 -0.05 5.28
N ASP A 26 11.18 0.23 6.50
CA ASP A 26 10.48 -0.73 7.36
C ASP A 26 9.38 -1.51 6.61
N LEU A 27 9.33 -2.83 6.81
CA LEU A 27 8.42 -3.73 6.09
C LEU A 27 6.95 -3.44 6.42
N GLY A 28 6.64 -3.10 7.67
CA GLY A 28 5.30 -2.68 8.08
C GLY A 28 4.89 -1.39 7.38
N PHE A 29 5.79 -0.41 7.34
CA PHE A 29 5.56 0.86 6.66
C PHE A 29 5.42 0.71 5.14
N ARG A 30 6.20 -0.17 4.48
CA ARG A 30 6.00 -0.51 3.06
C ARG A 30 4.57 -1.02 2.80
N ARG A 31 3.99 -1.77 3.72
CA ARG A 31 2.59 -2.22 3.59
C ARG A 31 1.59 -1.06 3.73
N LEU A 32 1.85 -0.08 4.59
CA LEU A 32 1.04 1.15 4.67
C LEU A 32 1.15 2.02 3.41
N ILE A 33 2.33 2.13 2.80
CA ILE A 33 2.51 2.77 1.49
C ILE A 33 1.64 2.07 0.44
N GLY A 34 1.72 0.73 0.37
CA GLY A 34 0.88 -0.07 -0.52
C GLY A 34 -0.61 0.10 -0.25
N HIS A 35 -1.00 0.29 1.02
CA HIS A 35 -2.38 0.56 1.41
C HIS A 35 -2.86 1.91 0.87
N VAL A 36 -2.09 2.98 1.06
CA VAL A 36 -2.46 4.33 0.57
C VAL A 36 -2.50 4.36 -0.95
N ALA A 37 -1.55 3.72 -1.64
CA ALA A 37 -1.60 3.56 -3.10
C ALA A 37 -2.87 2.80 -3.54
N SER A 38 -3.22 1.72 -2.85
CA SER A 38 -4.43 0.94 -3.12
C SER A 38 -5.73 1.69 -2.82
N LYS A 39 -5.71 2.62 -1.84
CA LYS A 39 -6.81 3.55 -1.57
C LYS A 39 -6.98 4.52 -2.72
N ALA A 40 -5.90 5.14 -3.19
CA ALA A 40 -5.91 6.05 -4.34
C ALA A 40 -6.51 5.39 -5.59
N ALA A 41 -6.17 4.12 -5.83
CA ALA A 41 -6.66 3.34 -6.95
C ALA A 41 -8.06 2.71 -6.73
N GLY A 42 -8.62 2.77 -5.53
CA GLY A 42 -9.92 2.16 -5.20
C GLY A 42 -9.95 0.63 -5.11
N CYS A 43 -8.79 -0.06 -5.07
CA CYS A 43 -8.75 -1.54 -5.00
C CYS A 43 -9.03 -2.05 -3.59
N LEU A 44 -10.28 -2.45 -3.31
CA LEU A 44 -10.71 -2.93 -1.98
C LEU A 44 -9.99 -4.24 -1.55
N TYR A 45 -9.77 -5.18 -2.47
CA TYR A 45 -8.98 -6.38 -2.21
C TYR A 45 -7.57 -6.03 -1.71
N CYS A 46 -6.92 -5.10 -2.40
CA CYS A 46 -5.56 -4.70 -2.11
C CYS A 46 -5.47 -3.89 -0.80
N GLN A 47 -6.47 -3.06 -0.51
CA GLN A 47 -6.58 -2.35 0.77
C GLN A 47 -6.65 -3.34 1.95
N ALA A 48 -7.41 -4.43 1.83
CA ALA A 48 -7.49 -5.43 2.89
C ALA A 48 -6.19 -6.22 3.08
N HIS A 49 -5.58 -6.68 1.98
CA HIS A 49 -4.33 -7.44 2.02
C HIS A 49 -3.13 -6.62 2.51
N THR A 50 -3.10 -5.32 2.19
CA THR A 50 -2.06 -4.41 2.70
C THR A 50 -2.18 -4.19 4.19
N LEU A 51 -3.38 -4.05 4.75
CA LEU A 51 -3.58 -3.95 6.20
C LEU A 51 -3.19 -5.23 6.92
N LEU A 52 -3.60 -6.39 6.40
CA LEU A 52 -3.16 -7.68 6.94
C LEU A 52 -1.62 -7.80 6.89
N GLY A 53 -1.01 -7.42 5.77
CA GLY A 53 0.44 -7.39 5.64
C GLY A 53 1.11 -6.49 6.67
N ALA A 54 0.59 -5.27 6.88
CA ALA A 54 1.12 -4.33 7.87
C ALA A 54 1.01 -4.88 9.29
N ALA A 55 -0.14 -5.47 9.65
CA ALA A 55 -0.34 -6.14 10.93
C ALA A 55 0.67 -7.28 11.16
N ASN A 56 0.91 -8.12 10.14
CA ASN A 56 1.87 -9.22 10.21
C ASN A 56 3.32 -8.75 10.41
N PHE A 57 3.63 -7.50 10.07
CA PHE A 57 4.93 -6.87 10.29
C PHE A 57 4.93 -5.89 11.48
N GLY A 58 3.98 -6.04 12.41
CA GLY A 58 4.03 -5.39 13.73
C GLY A 58 3.42 -3.98 13.79
N VAL A 59 2.74 -3.51 12.74
CA VAL A 59 2.00 -2.25 12.81
C VAL A 59 0.78 -2.42 13.74
N SER A 60 0.64 -1.54 14.73
CA SER A 60 -0.43 -1.63 15.73
C SER A 60 -1.82 -1.38 15.13
N GLU A 61 -2.86 -1.96 15.73
CA GLU A 61 -4.23 -1.80 15.25
C GLU A 61 -4.68 -0.32 15.25
N GLU A 62 -4.22 0.49 16.21
CA GLU A 62 -4.51 1.93 16.27
C GLU A 62 -3.89 2.67 15.09
N LYS A 63 -2.64 2.33 14.71
CA LYS A 63 -1.96 2.94 13.57
C LYS A 63 -2.63 2.55 12.25
N LEU A 64 -3.06 1.28 12.13
CA LEU A 64 -3.86 0.82 10.98
C LEU A 64 -5.18 1.59 10.88
N ALA A 65 -5.93 1.72 11.98
CA ALA A 65 -7.19 2.46 11.98
C ALA A 65 -7.00 3.94 11.64
N ALA A 66 -5.87 4.53 12.02
CA ALA A 66 -5.55 5.92 11.72
C ALA A 66 -5.00 6.17 10.30
N VAL A 67 -4.73 5.13 9.49
CA VAL A 67 -4.04 5.30 8.19
C VAL A 67 -4.81 6.16 7.20
N TRP A 68 -6.13 6.23 7.26
CA TRP A 68 -6.91 7.12 6.39
C TRP A 68 -6.88 8.58 6.81
N ASN A 69 -6.42 8.85 8.02
CA ASN A 69 -6.28 10.17 8.64
C ASN A 69 -4.82 10.46 9.02
N TYR A 70 -3.87 9.84 8.30
CA TYR A 70 -2.43 9.89 8.62
C TYR A 70 -1.89 11.33 8.70
N ALA A 71 -2.46 12.25 7.92
CA ALA A 71 -2.01 13.64 7.84
C ALA A 71 -2.16 14.40 9.17
N THR A 72 -3.14 14.02 10.00
CA THR A 72 -3.45 14.69 11.28
C THR A 72 -3.25 13.79 12.49
N SER A 73 -3.16 12.46 12.31
CA SER A 73 -2.95 11.51 13.39
C SER A 73 -1.57 11.66 14.04
N PRO A 74 -1.47 11.64 15.38
CA PRO A 74 -0.19 11.66 16.09
C PRO A 74 0.60 10.34 15.93
N LEU A 75 -0.01 9.29 15.37
CA LEU A 75 0.64 7.99 15.14
C LEU A 75 1.56 7.97 13.91
N TYR A 76 1.55 9.05 13.12
CA TYR A 76 2.37 9.21 11.93
C TYR A 76 3.27 10.43 12.09
N ASP A 77 4.57 10.21 11.97
CA ASP A 77 5.54 11.31 12.01
C ASP A 77 5.62 12.06 10.66
N GLN A 78 6.45 13.11 10.60
CA GLN A 78 6.59 13.91 9.38
C GLN A 78 7.19 13.11 8.21
N ARG A 79 8.12 12.19 8.49
CA ARG A 79 8.80 11.37 7.49
C ARG A 79 7.82 10.37 6.88
N GLU A 80 6.97 9.76 7.69
CA GLU A 80 5.90 8.87 7.23
C GLU A 80 4.84 9.64 6.44
N ARG A 81 4.36 10.79 6.96
CA ARG A 81 3.35 11.61 6.29
C ARG A 81 3.76 12.00 4.88
N VAL A 82 5.00 12.47 4.67
CA VAL A 82 5.45 12.85 3.32
C VAL A 82 5.57 11.65 2.38
N ALA A 83 5.95 10.47 2.88
CA ALA A 83 5.96 9.25 2.06
C ALA A 83 4.55 8.79 1.68
N LEU A 84 3.57 8.93 2.58
CA LEU A 84 2.17 8.61 2.28
C LEU A 84 1.53 9.65 1.33
N ASP A 85 1.87 10.93 1.47
CA ASP A 85 1.50 11.98 0.50
C ASP A 85 2.05 11.64 -0.91
N PHE A 86 3.33 11.26 -0.98
CA PHE A 86 3.95 10.81 -2.22
C PHE A 86 3.27 9.57 -2.79
N ALA A 87 2.96 8.57 -1.96
CA ALA A 87 2.27 7.35 -2.38
C ALA A 87 0.87 7.64 -2.96
N LEU A 88 0.12 8.53 -2.31
CA LEU A 88 -1.19 8.98 -2.76
C LEU A 88 -1.11 9.68 -4.13
N ALA A 89 -0.16 10.61 -4.28
CA ALA A 89 0.05 11.36 -5.51
C ALA A 89 0.57 10.49 -6.67
N ALA A 90 1.54 9.61 -6.39
CA ALA A 90 2.14 8.72 -7.38
C ALA A 90 1.18 7.62 -7.86
N ALA A 91 0.23 7.21 -7.02
CA ALA A 91 -0.81 6.24 -7.37
C ALA A 91 -2.03 6.87 -8.07
N ALA A 92 -2.16 8.19 -8.07
CA ALA A 92 -3.25 8.89 -8.73
C ALA A 92 -3.23 8.68 -10.26
N GLN A 93 -4.39 8.84 -10.89
CA GLN A 93 -4.53 8.83 -12.34
C GLN A 93 -5.33 10.07 -12.79
N PRO A 94 -4.68 11.09 -13.40
CA PRO A 94 -3.26 11.16 -13.73
C PRO A 94 -2.35 11.21 -12.49
N ASN A 95 -1.08 10.82 -12.67
CA ASN A 95 -0.05 10.95 -11.62
C ASN A 95 0.05 12.42 -11.18
N ALA A 96 0.04 12.65 -9.87
CA ALA A 96 -0.05 13.98 -9.27
C ALA A 96 1.21 14.39 -8.48
N VAL A 97 2.34 13.69 -8.66
CA VAL A 97 3.61 14.08 -8.02
C VAL A 97 4.09 15.41 -8.59
N THR A 98 4.41 16.37 -7.72
CA THR A 98 5.02 17.65 -8.09
C THR A 98 6.46 17.73 -7.60
N ASP A 99 7.23 18.67 -8.16
CA ASP A 99 8.61 18.93 -7.72
C ASP A 99 8.66 19.28 -6.23
N GLU A 100 7.73 20.10 -5.73
CA GLU A 100 7.67 20.49 -4.32
C GLU A 100 7.41 19.30 -3.39
N LEU A 101 6.56 18.35 -3.81
CA LEU A 101 6.31 17.13 -3.04
C LEU A 101 7.56 16.23 -3.06
N PHE A 102 8.22 16.11 -4.20
CA PHE A 102 9.43 15.31 -4.32
C PHE A 102 10.60 15.90 -3.51
N ASP A 103 10.73 17.22 -3.47
CA ASP A 103 11.71 17.94 -2.65
C ASP A 103 11.48 17.71 -1.15
N ARG A 104 10.21 17.79 -0.70
CA ARG A 104 9.85 17.43 0.67
C ARG A 104 10.18 15.97 0.99
N LEU A 105 9.95 15.06 0.05
CA LEU A 105 10.28 13.64 0.24
C LEU A 105 11.79 13.45 0.42
N ARG A 106 12.60 14.07 -0.44
CA ARG A 106 14.08 14.03 -0.37
C ARG A 106 14.65 14.67 0.89
N ALA A 107 13.95 15.61 1.50
CA ALA A 107 14.34 16.17 2.80
C ALA A 107 14.28 15.14 3.94
N HIS A 108 13.51 14.06 3.78
CA HIS A 108 13.29 13.06 4.83
C HIS A 108 13.78 11.64 4.47
N TRP A 109 13.96 11.31 3.19
CA TRP A 109 14.30 9.96 2.73
C TRP A 109 15.51 9.98 1.80
N SER A 110 16.37 8.95 1.89
CA SER A 110 17.49 8.76 0.96
C SER A 110 17.01 8.40 -0.45
N GLU A 111 17.84 8.62 -1.45
CA GLU A 111 17.51 8.23 -2.83
C GLU A 111 17.18 6.73 -2.95
N GLY A 112 17.92 5.87 -2.23
CA GLY A 112 17.64 4.42 -2.17
C GLY A 112 16.26 4.13 -1.56
N GLN A 113 15.93 4.76 -0.44
CA GLN A 113 14.62 4.61 0.19
C GLN A 113 13.47 5.13 -0.68
N ILE A 114 13.68 6.22 -1.43
CA ILE A 114 12.68 6.74 -2.37
C ILE A 114 12.42 5.72 -3.49
N VAL A 115 13.46 5.07 -4.00
CA VAL A 115 13.31 3.97 -4.98
C VAL A 115 12.52 2.81 -4.38
N GLU A 116 12.78 2.42 -3.13
CA GLU A 116 11.99 1.38 -2.45
C GLU A 116 10.51 1.79 -2.30
N ILE A 117 10.23 3.02 -1.85
CA ILE A 117 8.88 3.57 -1.71
C ILE A 117 8.14 3.55 -3.06
N LEU A 118 8.77 4.06 -4.12
CA LEU A 118 8.17 4.07 -5.45
C LEU A 118 7.99 2.65 -6.01
N GLY A 119 8.92 1.74 -5.71
CA GLY A 119 8.82 0.32 -6.06
C GLY A 119 7.55 -0.32 -5.47
N VAL A 120 7.24 -0.01 -4.21
CA VAL A 120 5.98 -0.43 -3.57
C VAL A 120 4.78 0.14 -4.31
N VAL A 121 4.75 1.45 -4.57
CA VAL A 121 3.63 2.12 -5.26
C VAL A 121 3.40 1.50 -6.65
N ALA A 122 4.47 1.30 -7.43
CA ALA A 122 4.38 0.73 -8.77
C ALA A 122 3.92 -0.74 -8.77
N MET A 123 4.45 -1.56 -7.84
CA MET A 123 4.01 -2.95 -7.67
C MET A 123 2.52 -3.01 -7.29
N PHE A 124 2.05 -2.12 -6.41
CA PHE A 124 0.64 -2.02 -6.09
C PHE A 124 -0.18 -1.46 -7.26
N GLY A 125 0.35 -0.55 -8.08
CA GLY A 125 -0.29 -0.14 -9.33
C GLY A 125 -0.55 -1.30 -10.31
N PHE A 126 0.32 -2.31 -10.32
CA PHE A 126 0.08 -3.57 -11.03
C PHE A 126 -0.99 -4.41 -10.32
N LEU A 127 -0.85 -4.65 -9.01
CA LEU A 127 -1.76 -5.50 -8.23
C LEU A 127 -3.18 -4.94 -8.13
N ASN A 128 -3.33 -3.62 -8.06
CA ASN A 128 -4.60 -2.92 -8.03
C ASN A 128 -5.35 -3.18 -9.32
N ARG A 129 -4.72 -2.93 -10.48
CA ARG A 129 -5.31 -3.26 -11.78
C ARG A 129 -5.64 -4.74 -11.88
N TRP A 130 -4.71 -5.61 -11.47
CA TRP A 130 -4.90 -7.05 -11.55
C TRP A 130 -6.11 -7.54 -10.74
N ASN A 131 -6.10 -7.30 -9.42
CA ASN A 131 -7.12 -7.86 -8.53
C ASN A 131 -8.47 -7.18 -8.68
N ASP A 132 -8.46 -5.87 -8.91
CA ASP A 132 -9.70 -5.12 -9.08
C ASP A 132 -10.39 -5.49 -10.39
N SER A 133 -9.65 -5.63 -11.51
CA SER A 133 -10.23 -6.05 -12.80
C SER A 133 -10.72 -7.50 -12.78
N MET A 134 -10.02 -8.38 -12.06
CA MET A 134 -10.41 -9.79 -11.95
C MET A 134 -11.50 -10.03 -10.90
N ALA A 135 -11.87 -9.01 -10.13
CA ALA A 135 -12.76 -9.12 -8.97
C ALA A 135 -12.36 -10.29 -8.05
N THR A 136 -11.06 -10.43 -7.78
CA THR A 136 -10.51 -11.54 -6.97
C THR A 136 -11.27 -11.64 -5.64
N PRO A 137 -11.87 -12.79 -5.30
CA PRO A 137 -12.55 -13.00 -4.02
C PRO A 137 -11.70 -12.61 -2.81
N LEU A 138 -12.29 -11.88 -1.86
CA LEU A 138 -11.61 -11.48 -0.62
C LEU A 138 -11.76 -12.58 0.43
N GLU A 139 -10.64 -13.01 0.98
CA GLU A 139 -10.58 -14.06 1.99
C GLU A 139 -11.04 -13.53 3.37
N ALA A 140 -11.52 -14.43 4.24
CA ALA A 140 -12.12 -14.04 5.53
C ALA A 140 -11.14 -13.28 6.45
N VAL A 141 -9.87 -13.68 6.50
CA VAL A 141 -8.85 -13.07 7.36
C VAL A 141 -8.56 -11.60 6.97
N PRO A 142 -8.15 -11.28 5.73
CA PRO A 142 -7.94 -9.89 5.33
C PRO A 142 -9.23 -9.07 5.41
N THR A 143 -10.41 -9.66 5.13
CA THR A 143 -11.70 -9.00 5.32
C THR A 143 -11.90 -8.56 6.77
N ALA A 144 -11.66 -9.45 7.72
CA ALA A 144 -11.85 -9.16 9.14
C ALA A 144 -10.88 -8.07 9.64
N VAL A 145 -9.62 -8.09 9.18
CA VAL A 145 -8.63 -7.05 9.53
C VAL A 145 -9.08 -5.69 8.98
N ALA A 146 -9.48 -5.63 7.70
CA ALA A 146 -9.92 -4.38 7.09
C ALA A 146 -11.20 -3.83 7.73
N GLN A 147 -12.17 -4.70 8.05
CA GLN A 147 -13.39 -4.32 8.73
C GLN A 147 -13.12 -3.74 10.13
N ARG A 148 -12.19 -4.32 10.89
CA ARG A 148 -11.80 -3.78 12.20
C ARG A 148 -11.10 -2.43 12.10
N ALA A 149 -10.16 -2.28 11.15
CA ALA A 149 -9.39 -1.05 11.01
C ALA A 149 -10.21 0.10 10.42
N LEU A 150 -11.02 -0.16 9.38
CA LEU A 150 -11.59 0.88 8.52
C LEU A 150 -13.11 0.79 8.33
N GLY A 151 -13.78 -0.21 8.91
CA GLY A 151 -15.22 -0.40 8.73
C GLY A 151 -16.06 0.80 9.19
N THR A 152 -15.66 1.46 10.28
CA THR A 152 -16.31 2.70 10.77
C THR A 152 -16.06 3.91 9.88
N GLN A 153 -15.10 3.82 8.96
CA GLN A 153 -14.74 4.86 8.00
C GLN A 153 -15.33 4.58 6.61
N GLY A 154 -16.19 3.56 6.47
CA GLY A 154 -16.90 3.25 5.23
C GLY A 154 -16.18 2.26 4.32
N TRP A 155 -15.14 1.57 4.79
CA TRP A 155 -14.59 0.44 4.05
C TRP A 155 -15.59 -0.73 4.03
N ASP A 156 -15.78 -1.34 2.85
CA ASP A 156 -16.49 -2.60 2.70
C ASP A 156 -15.85 -3.48 1.61
N VAL A 157 -16.28 -4.74 1.54
CA VAL A 157 -15.72 -5.78 0.64
C VAL A 157 -16.07 -5.59 -0.85
N GLY A 158 -17.09 -4.79 -1.16
CA GLY A 158 -17.50 -4.43 -2.51
C GLY A 158 -17.76 -5.62 -3.43
N LYS A 159 -17.20 -5.57 -4.64
CA LYS A 159 -17.33 -6.63 -5.66
C LYS A 159 -16.60 -7.94 -5.33
N HIS A 160 -15.82 -7.98 -4.26
CA HIS A 160 -14.99 -9.12 -3.89
C HIS A 160 -15.67 -10.13 -2.96
N ARG A 161 -17.01 -10.05 -2.79
CA ARG A 161 -17.80 -10.95 -1.91
C ARG A 161 -17.95 -12.40 -2.39
N ARG A 162 -17.62 -12.68 -3.65
CA ARG A 162 -18.01 -13.92 -4.36
C ARG A 162 -17.12 -15.09 -4.02
#